data_AF-A0A212AJE5-F1
#
_entry.id   AF-A0A212AJE5-F1
#
_cell.length_a   1.000
_cell.length_b   1.000
_cell.length_c   1.000
_cell.angle_alpha   90.00
_cell.angle_beta   90.00
_cell.angle_gamma   90.00
#
_symmetry.space_group_name_H-M   'P 1'
#
loop_
_entity.id
_entity.type
_entity.pdbx_description
1 polymer ?
#
loop_
_entity_poly.entity_id
_entity_poly.type
_entity_poly.pdbx_seq_one_letter_code
_entity_poly.pdbx_strand_id
1 'polypeptide(L)'
;MKLSRLILCAALLAASPALPHSWYSAYCCSGQDCAPIPASAVHATKDGWEIDLRAGQYPLMDAPFHAVIPYNSRTIQKSEDEDFHLCVVASRARCLYVPPLGQ
;
A
#
# COMPACT_ATOMS: atom_id res chain seq x y z
N MET A 1 -33.83 31.53 -39.94
CA MET A 1 -33.03 31.48 -38.69
C MET A 1 -33.83 30.80 -37.58
N LYS A 2 -33.55 29.54 -37.27
CA LYS A 2 -33.88 28.91 -35.97
C LYS A 2 -32.76 27.92 -35.66
N LEU A 3 -31.78 28.34 -34.86
CA LEU A 3 -30.73 27.47 -34.33
C LEU A 3 -31.39 26.52 -33.32
N SER A 4 -31.48 25.24 -33.68
CA SER A 4 -31.88 24.18 -32.76
C SER A 4 -30.75 23.97 -31.75
N ARG A 5 -31.04 24.17 -30.45
CA ARG A 5 -30.09 23.93 -29.36
C ARG A 5 -29.95 22.43 -29.13
N LEU A 6 -28.95 21.81 -29.74
CA LEU A 6 -28.45 20.52 -29.32
C LEU A 6 -27.56 20.75 -28.10
N ILE A 7 -28.13 20.62 -26.90
CA ILE A 7 -27.36 20.51 -25.65
C ILE A 7 -26.76 19.10 -25.64
N LEU A 8 -25.50 19.01 -26.04
CA LEU A 8 -24.71 17.79 -25.94
C LEU A 8 -24.30 17.63 -24.47
N CYS A 9 -24.95 16.71 -23.75
CA CYS A 9 -24.53 16.31 -22.39
C CYS A 9 -23.14 15.66 -22.47
N ALA A 10 -22.10 16.43 -22.23
CA ALA A 10 -20.74 15.92 -22.06
C ALA A 10 -20.59 15.33 -20.64
N ALA A 11 -21.00 14.07 -20.46
CA ALA A 11 -20.62 13.30 -19.28
C ALA A 11 -19.16 12.82 -19.46
N LEU A 12 -18.20 13.69 -19.15
CA LEU A 12 -16.81 13.29 -18.96
C LEU A 12 -16.75 12.49 -17.65
N LEU A 13 -16.82 11.15 -17.75
CA LEU A 13 -16.32 10.29 -16.68
C LEU A 13 -14.80 10.52 -16.59
N ALA A 14 -14.38 11.38 -15.66
CA ALA A 14 -13.00 11.43 -15.21
C ALA A 14 -12.71 10.10 -14.50
N ALA A 15 -12.30 9.09 -15.25
CA ALA A 15 -11.69 7.91 -14.67
C ALA A 15 -10.32 8.35 -14.13
N SER A 16 -10.25 8.66 -12.83
CA SER A 16 -8.97 8.84 -12.15
C SER A 16 -8.20 7.54 -12.31
N PRO A 17 -6.99 7.54 -12.90
CA PRO A 17 -6.17 6.34 -12.88
C PRO A 17 -5.93 6.00 -11.42
N ALA A 18 -6.39 4.82 -10.99
CA ALA A 18 -5.93 4.25 -9.74
C ALA A 18 -4.42 4.04 -9.92
N LEU A 19 -3.63 4.88 -9.26
CA LEU A 19 -2.18 4.77 -9.20
C LEU A 19 -1.80 4.25 -7.81
N PRO A 20 -2.15 3.01 -7.43
CA PRO A 20 -1.76 2.45 -6.13
C PRO A 20 -0.24 2.47 -5.92
N HIS A 21 0.53 2.71 -6.99
CA HIS A 21 1.98 2.75 -6.99
C HIS A 21 2.59 4.18 -7.04
N SER A 22 1.82 5.25 -7.29
CA SER A 22 2.43 6.58 -7.54
C SER A 22 3.11 7.18 -6.31
N TRP A 23 2.79 6.68 -5.14
CA TRP A 23 3.30 7.15 -3.85
C TRP A 23 4.29 6.16 -3.20
N TYR A 24 4.48 4.98 -3.78
CA TYR A 24 5.58 4.11 -3.36
C TYR A 24 6.92 4.72 -3.74
N SER A 25 7.90 4.54 -2.85
CA SER A 25 9.25 5.01 -3.07
C SER A 25 9.94 4.04 -4.01
N ALA A 26 10.69 4.56 -4.99
CA ALA A 26 11.53 3.73 -5.86
C ALA A 26 12.55 2.86 -5.07
N TYR A 27 12.90 3.25 -3.83
CA TYR A 27 13.74 2.45 -2.93
C TYR A 27 13.06 1.15 -2.44
N CYS A 28 11.73 1.15 -2.37
CA CYS A 28 10.90 0.06 -1.88
C CYS A 28 10.27 -0.68 -3.07
N CYS A 29 10.83 -1.84 -3.42
CA CYS A 29 10.33 -2.67 -4.54
C CYS A 29 10.13 -1.90 -5.86
N SER A 30 11.11 -1.04 -6.21
CA SER A 30 11.07 -0.20 -7.42
C SER A 30 9.83 0.71 -7.53
N GLY A 31 9.14 0.94 -6.42
CA GLY A 31 7.89 1.69 -6.38
C GLY A 31 6.68 0.94 -6.96
N GLN A 32 6.73 -0.38 -7.16
CA GLN A 32 5.64 -1.15 -7.78
C GLN A 32 5.21 -2.36 -6.97
N ASP A 33 6.13 -3.16 -6.45
CA ASP A 33 5.79 -4.49 -5.90
C ASP A 33 5.49 -4.49 -4.39
N CYS A 34 5.01 -3.35 -3.87
CA CYS A 34 4.44 -3.29 -2.52
C CYS A 34 2.96 -3.68 -2.59
N ALA A 35 2.46 -4.37 -1.56
CA ALA A 35 1.07 -4.81 -1.50
C ALA A 35 0.44 -4.52 -0.14
N PRO A 36 -0.87 -4.23 -0.09
CA PRO A 36 -1.58 -4.07 1.16
C PRO A 36 -1.54 -5.37 1.96
N ILE A 37 -1.41 -5.24 3.28
CA ILE A 37 -1.47 -6.35 4.24
C ILE A 37 -2.54 -6.06 5.29
N PRO A 38 -3.20 -7.09 5.84
CA PRO A 38 -4.24 -6.88 6.83
C PRO A 38 -3.67 -6.21 8.08
N ALA A 39 -4.32 -5.15 8.57
CA ALA A 39 -3.92 -4.46 9.79
C ALA A 39 -3.84 -5.41 11.02
N SER A 40 -4.64 -6.48 11.03
CA SER A 40 -4.60 -7.50 12.08
C SER A 40 -3.32 -8.34 12.10
N ALA A 41 -2.50 -8.29 11.05
CA ALA A 41 -1.18 -8.92 10.97
C ALA A 41 -0.04 -7.98 11.38
N VAL A 42 -0.34 -6.72 11.75
CA VAL A 42 0.68 -5.73 12.11
C VAL A 42 0.46 -5.29 13.55
N HIS A 43 1.50 -5.45 14.37
CA HIS A 43 1.45 -5.15 15.80
C HIS A 43 2.57 -4.18 16.18
N ALA A 44 2.21 -3.10 16.85
CA ALA A 44 3.18 -2.25 17.53
C ALA A 44 3.68 -2.97 18.79
N THR A 45 4.97 -3.29 18.85
CA THR A 45 5.61 -3.93 20.00
C THR A 45 6.67 -3.02 20.60
N LYS A 46 7.35 -3.46 21.67
CA LYS A 46 8.51 -2.75 22.21
C LYS A 46 9.73 -2.74 21.27
N ASP A 47 9.81 -3.70 20.35
CA ASP A 47 10.97 -3.91 19.47
C ASP A 47 10.77 -3.30 18.07
N GLY A 48 9.54 -2.90 17.74
CA GLY A 48 9.18 -2.30 16.45
C GLY A 48 7.81 -2.74 15.95
N TRP A 49 7.61 -2.60 14.65
CA TRP A 49 6.47 -3.18 13.94
C TRP A 49 6.70 -4.66 13.73
N GLU A 50 5.97 -5.49 14.47
CA GLU A 50 5.89 -6.92 14.24
C GLU A 50 4.86 -7.19 13.13
N ILE A 51 5.25 -7.99 12.16
CA ILE A 51 4.42 -8.42 11.04
C ILE A 51 4.29 -9.93 11.14
N ASP A 52 3.07 -10.44 11.27
CA ASP A 52 2.75 -11.87 11.32
C ASP A 52 1.67 -12.22 10.30
N LEU A 53 2.12 -12.54 9.08
CA LEU A 53 1.24 -12.91 7.96
C LEU A 53 1.04 -14.42 7.92
N ARG A 54 -0.22 -14.82 7.82
CA ARG A 54 -0.62 -16.18 7.46
C ARG A 54 -0.39 -16.42 5.96
N ALA A 55 -0.29 -17.69 5.60
CA ALA A 55 -0.25 -18.12 4.20
C ALA A 55 -1.41 -17.49 3.39
N GLY A 56 -1.09 -16.95 2.22
CA GLY A 56 -2.04 -16.30 1.32
C GLY A 56 -2.41 -14.85 1.65
N GLN A 57 -1.89 -14.27 2.75
CA GLN A 57 -2.15 -12.87 3.10
C GLN A 57 -1.21 -11.87 2.40
N TYR A 58 -0.25 -12.36 1.63
CA TYR A 58 0.59 -11.55 0.74
C TYR A 58 0.54 -12.14 -0.68
N PRO A 59 0.50 -11.31 -1.74
CA PRO A 59 0.42 -11.80 -3.10
C PRO A 59 1.50 -12.83 -3.44
N LEU A 60 1.09 -13.96 -4.01
CA LEU A 60 1.97 -15.04 -4.48
C LEU A 60 2.81 -15.70 -3.36
N MET A 61 2.40 -15.56 -2.10
CA MET A 61 3.07 -16.17 -0.95
C MET A 61 2.14 -17.14 -0.22
N ASP A 62 2.36 -18.43 -0.45
CA ASP A 62 1.56 -19.52 0.15
C ASP A 62 2.13 -20.06 1.46
N ALA A 63 3.12 -19.38 2.03
CA ALA A 63 3.73 -19.70 3.32
C ALA A 63 3.50 -18.53 4.29
N PRO A 64 3.46 -18.78 5.62
CA PRO A 64 3.44 -17.71 6.60
C PRO A 64 4.75 -16.89 6.52
N PHE A 65 4.66 -15.62 6.91
CA PHE A 65 5.78 -14.70 6.92
C PHE A 65 5.81 -13.89 8.21
N HIS A 66 6.96 -13.87 8.86
CA HIS A 66 7.18 -13.10 10.08
C HIS A 66 8.38 -12.17 9.92
N ALA A 67 8.23 -10.93 10.38
CA ALA A 67 9.32 -9.97 10.45
C ALA A 67 9.09 -8.95 11.57
N VAL A 68 10.19 -8.38 12.08
CA VAL A 68 10.14 -7.20 12.95
C VAL A 68 10.95 -6.09 12.29
N ILE A 69 10.33 -4.91 12.15
CA ILE A 69 10.98 -3.70 11.64
C ILE A 69 11.10 -2.70 12.79
N PRO A 70 12.33 -2.39 13.27
CA PRO A 70 12.54 -1.42 14.34
C PRO A 70 12.00 -0.03 13.97
N TYR A 71 11.43 0.70 14.94
CA TYR A 71 10.83 2.02 14.70
C TYR A 71 11.79 3.08 14.15
N ASN A 72 13.09 2.92 14.39
CA ASN A 72 14.14 3.80 13.86
C ASN A 72 14.67 3.35 12.48
N SER A 73 14.05 2.33 11.87
CA SER A 73 14.46 1.85 10.55
C SER A 73 14.11 2.87 9.46
N ARG A 74 15.06 3.09 8.55
CA ARG A 74 14.86 3.90 7.33
C ARG A 74 13.95 3.22 6.29
N THR A 75 13.48 2.02 6.58
CA THR A 75 12.58 1.24 5.72
C THR A 75 11.10 1.43 6.07
N ILE A 76 10.81 2.21 7.12
CA ILE A 76 9.45 2.60 7.48
C ILE A 76 9.08 3.82 6.65
N GLN A 77 8.00 3.70 5.89
CA GLN A 77 7.46 4.72 5.01
C GLN A 77 6.05 5.10 5.47
N LYS A 78 5.57 6.27 5.04
CA LYS A 78 4.19 6.70 5.29
C LYS A 78 3.28 6.14 4.21
N SER A 79 2.19 5.46 4.58
CA SER A 79 1.14 5.12 3.63
C SER A 79 0.32 6.37 3.30
N GLU A 80 -0.13 6.47 2.04
CA GLU A 80 -1.05 7.54 1.59
C GLU A 80 -2.50 7.05 1.53
N ASP A 81 -2.77 5.86 2.05
CA ASP A 81 -4.10 5.31 2.31
C ASP A 81 -4.20 4.74 3.74
N GLU A 82 -5.34 4.12 4.05
CA GLU A 82 -5.66 3.58 5.38
C GLU A 82 -5.06 2.19 5.64
N ASP A 83 -4.33 1.63 4.68
CA ASP A 83 -3.78 0.28 4.76
C ASP A 83 -2.29 0.29 5.10
N PHE A 84 -1.85 -0.79 5.73
CA PHE A 84 -0.42 -1.11 5.79
C PHE A 84 -0.02 -1.74 4.46
N HIS A 85 1.15 -1.37 3.93
CA HIS A 85 1.71 -2.03 2.74
C HIS A 85 3.09 -2.57 3.01
N LEU A 86 3.36 -3.77 2.51
CA LEU A 86 4.62 -4.45 2.71
C LEU A 86 5.31 -4.66 1.37
N CYS A 87 6.63 -4.51 1.37
CA CYS A 87 7.49 -4.93 0.27
C CYS A 87 8.36 -6.08 0.78
N VAL A 88 8.27 -7.24 0.12
CA VAL A 88 9.07 -8.43 0.45
C VAL A 88 10.05 -8.73 -0.67
N VAL A 89 11.33 -8.83 -0.34
CA VAL A 89 12.40 -9.19 -1.29
C VAL A 89 13.20 -10.34 -0.72
N ALA A 90 13.34 -11.44 -1.48
CA ALA A 90 14.06 -12.64 -1.06
C ALA A 90 13.64 -13.13 0.35
N SER A 91 12.32 -13.20 0.58
CA SER A 91 11.71 -13.61 1.86
C SER A 91 12.11 -12.74 3.06
N ARG A 92 12.39 -11.45 2.84
CA ARG A 92 12.65 -10.46 3.90
C ARG A 92 11.81 -9.20 3.67
N ALA A 93 11.35 -8.61 4.77
CA ALA A 93 10.68 -7.32 4.71
C ALA A 93 11.71 -6.24 4.31
N ARG A 94 11.47 -5.60 3.18
CA ARG A 94 12.32 -4.53 2.64
C ARG A 94 11.80 -3.16 3.06
N CYS A 95 10.50 -2.94 3.03
CA CYS A 95 9.86 -1.72 3.52
C CYS A 95 8.48 -2.03 4.11
N LEU A 96 8.04 -1.23 5.06
CA LEU A 96 6.68 -1.20 5.58
C LEU A 96 6.14 0.22 5.47
N TYR A 97 4.99 0.36 4.81
CA TYR A 97 4.20 1.57 4.77
C TYR A 97 3.18 1.52 5.90
N VAL A 98 3.21 2.52 6.77
CA VAL A 98 2.35 2.62 7.95
C VAL A 98 1.27 3.67 7.67
N PRO A 99 -0.03 3.33 7.79
CA PRO A 99 -1.11 4.29 7.60
C PRO A 99 -1.14 5.33 8.72
N PRO A 100 -1.88 6.43 8.56
CA PRO A 100 -2.16 7.35 9.65
C PRO A 100 -2.80 6.62 10.84
N LEU A 101 -2.13 6.59 12.00
CA LEU A 101 -2.64 5.91 13.19
C LEU A 101 -3.44 6.90 14.05
N GLY A 102 -4.69 6.57 14.38
CA GLY A 102 -5.50 7.33 15.34
C GLY A 102 -6.13 8.62 14.82
N GLN A 103 -6.60 8.63 13.57
CA GLN A 103 -7.60 9.59 13.10
C GLN A 103 -9.01 9.22 13.58
#